data_AF-A0A1H6T7E7-F1
#
_entry.id   AF-A0A1H6T7E7-F1
#
_cell.length_a   1.000
_cell.length_b   1.000
_cell.length_c   1.000
_cell.angle_alpha   90.00
_cell.angle_beta   90.00
_cell.angle_gamma   90.00
#
_symmetry.space_group_name_H-M   'P 1'
#
loop_
_entity.id
_entity.type
_entity.pdbx_description
1 polymer ?
#
loop_
_entity_poly.entity_id
_entity_poly.type
_entity_poly.pdbx_seq_one_letter_code
_entity_poly.pdbx_strand_id
1 'polypeptide(L)'
;MPLSPWPALLRAGAFGGLHGGHPGRPAVGVGVAVNTPQELRLGLEALEGSRTRVTLLVPPGLAGLAPDGLRRARQAGHEFAGRGDVRGLPLLEAVSAQPITLWERPAHPGWAELRRLAWLGLRPMPEPLARPEPGGTLRLRPEELRAELPRLRRLGYAPVPVGELPELRPARGRDLFGHLYTRLVEDRFTREHGVIDLTERADALLRVAALDHAPPPLPLPPGTPTAELHVHSARLVGLAGRGALTAYRAYLRSLRDVAAALRERPELAEAEAVFAVTLFHGPLEQAGFHMMALPPLRARWYGLGFRLLRAAYGTTRTPSEGTPRLAWLSREEYLAKFG
;
A
#
# COMPACT_ATOMS: atom_id res chain seq x y z
N MET A 1 -24.12 -9.36 11.15
CA MET A 1 -24.51 -8.05 10.61
C MET A 1 -24.52 -8.14 9.09
N PRO A 2 -25.57 -7.70 8.38
CA PRO A 2 -25.54 -7.68 6.92
C PRO A 2 -24.42 -6.74 6.44
N LEU A 3 -23.58 -7.25 5.55
CA LEU A 3 -22.51 -6.47 4.94
C LEU A 3 -23.14 -5.34 4.11
N SER A 4 -22.85 -4.10 4.48
CA SER A 4 -23.29 -2.94 3.71
C SER A 4 -22.69 -2.99 2.30
N PRO A 5 -23.49 -2.80 1.22
CA PRO A 5 -22.97 -2.83 -0.16
C PRO A 5 -22.25 -1.53 -0.55
N TRP A 6 -22.42 -0.46 0.23
CA TRP A 6 -21.96 0.89 -0.12
C TRP A 6 -20.44 1.03 -0.27
N PRO A 7 -19.61 0.45 0.63
CA PRO A 7 -18.16 0.34 0.42
C PRO A 7 -17.76 -0.26 -0.93
N ALA A 8 -18.44 -1.32 -1.36
CA ALA A 8 -18.16 -2.01 -2.62
C ALA A 8 -18.52 -1.14 -3.83
N LEU A 9 -19.68 -0.45 -3.77
CA LEU A 9 -20.11 0.46 -4.84
C LEU A 9 -19.14 1.64 -5.01
N LEU A 10 -18.69 2.25 -3.90
CA LEU A 10 -17.68 3.33 -3.97
C LEU A 10 -16.36 2.83 -4.57
N ARG A 11 -15.91 1.63 -4.20
CA ARG A 11 -14.72 1.00 -4.79
C ARG A 11 -14.90 0.67 -6.27
N ALA A 12 -16.14 0.47 -6.73
CA ALA A 12 -16.47 0.28 -8.13
C ALA A 12 -16.64 1.60 -8.92
N GLY A 13 -16.53 2.77 -8.27
CA GLY A 13 -16.67 4.08 -8.89
C GLY A 13 -18.06 4.71 -8.81
N ALA A 14 -19.03 4.06 -8.16
CA ALA A 14 -20.33 4.68 -7.94
C ALA A 14 -20.17 6.01 -7.19
N PHE A 15 -21.03 6.98 -7.49
CA PHE A 15 -21.03 8.31 -6.86
C PHE A 15 -19.72 9.10 -7.05
N GLY A 16 -18.93 8.76 -8.08
CA GLY A 16 -17.66 9.43 -8.35
C GLY A 16 -16.55 9.09 -7.34
N GLY A 17 -16.68 7.96 -6.62
CA GLY A 17 -15.66 7.47 -5.70
C GLY A 17 -14.29 7.35 -6.37
N LEU A 18 -13.25 7.74 -5.65
CA LEU A 18 -11.88 7.75 -6.14
C LEU A 18 -11.14 6.45 -5.79
N HIS A 19 -10.19 6.09 -6.65
CA HIS A 19 -9.23 5.02 -6.44
C HIS A 19 -7.83 5.61 -6.23
N GLY A 20 -7.07 4.98 -5.33
CA GLY A 20 -5.72 5.41 -4.95
C GLY A 20 -4.71 5.35 -6.10
N GLY A 21 -3.59 6.04 -5.90
CA GLY A 21 -2.58 6.33 -6.90
C GLY A 21 -1.68 5.15 -7.29
N HIS A 22 -0.56 5.48 -7.95
CA HIS A 22 0.32 4.51 -8.57
C HIS A 22 1.08 3.66 -7.54
N PRO A 23 1.00 2.30 -7.59
CA PRO A 23 1.59 1.38 -6.60
C PRO A 23 3.14 1.28 -6.61
N GLY A 24 3.82 2.05 -7.46
CA GLY A 24 5.29 2.09 -7.56
C GLY A 24 5.87 3.48 -7.33
N ARG A 25 5.02 4.50 -7.15
CA ARG A 25 5.45 5.82 -6.72
C ARG A 25 5.45 5.82 -5.20
N PRO A 26 6.55 6.21 -4.51
CA PRO A 26 6.60 6.22 -3.05
C PRO A 26 5.74 7.36 -2.48
N ALA A 27 4.73 7.85 -3.19
CA ALA A 27 3.83 8.87 -2.70
C ALA A 27 2.75 8.23 -1.84
N VAL A 28 2.40 8.90 -0.73
CA VAL A 28 1.28 8.53 0.13
C VAL A 28 0.43 9.77 0.39
N GLY A 29 -0.88 9.67 0.16
CA GLY A 29 -1.80 10.78 0.35
C GLY A 29 -2.11 10.92 1.83
N VAL A 30 -1.81 12.07 2.43
CA VAL A 30 -2.05 12.29 3.87
C VAL A 30 -3.25 13.20 4.07
N GLY A 31 -4.32 12.63 4.63
CA GLY A 31 -5.46 13.36 5.15
C GLY A 31 -5.33 13.57 6.66
N VAL A 32 -5.49 14.82 7.12
CA VAL A 32 -5.46 15.17 8.56
C VAL A 32 -6.87 15.51 9.01
N ALA A 33 -7.41 14.70 9.92
CA ALA A 33 -8.75 14.94 10.47
C ALA A 33 -8.74 16.12 11.45
N VAL A 34 -9.47 17.20 11.16
CA VAL A 34 -9.52 18.40 11.98
C VAL A 34 -10.97 18.76 12.27
N ASN A 35 -11.41 18.61 13.51
CA ASN A 35 -12.80 18.80 13.93
C ASN A 35 -13.00 20.10 14.74
N THR A 36 -11.94 20.65 15.32
CA THR A 36 -12.01 21.82 16.21
C THR A 36 -10.97 22.89 15.84
N PRO A 37 -11.16 24.16 16.25
CA PRO A 37 -10.15 25.22 16.08
C PRO A 37 -8.81 24.88 16.73
N GLN A 38 -8.83 24.18 17.87
CA GLN A 38 -7.62 23.74 18.56
C GLN A 38 -6.87 22.67 17.77
N GLU A 39 -7.58 21.68 17.23
CA GLU A 39 -7.00 20.65 16.35
C GLU A 39 -6.38 21.28 15.10
N LEU A 40 -7.02 22.30 14.52
CA LEU A 40 -6.49 23.02 13.37
C LEU A 40 -5.17 23.71 13.72
N ARG A 41 -5.14 24.42 14.85
CA ARG A 41 -3.93 25.11 15.32
C ARG A 41 -2.80 24.11 15.59
N LEU A 42 -3.06 23.04 16.32
CA LEU A 42 -2.08 21.99 16.62
C LEU A 42 -1.52 21.35 15.34
N GLY A 43 -2.40 21.08 14.37
CA GLY A 43 -2.00 20.50 13.08
C GLY A 43 -1.09 21.44 12.30
N LEU A 44 -1.41 22.73 12.23
CA LEU A 44 -0.59 23.72 11.55
C LEU A 44 0.75 23.94 12.25
N GLU A 45 0.79 23.98 13.58
CA GLU A 45 2.04 24.03 14.35
C GLU A 45 2.91 22.79 14.13
N ALA A 46 2.32 21.61 13.92
CA ALA A 46 3.06 20.39 13.60
C ALA A 46 3.60 20.36 12.16
N LEU A 47 2.92 21.05 11.23
CA LEU A 47 3.31 21.14 9.82
C LEU A 47 4.32 22.26 9.56
N GLU A 48 4.38 23.26 10.44
CA GLU A 48 5.33 24.36 10.37
C GLU A 48 6.78 23.84 10.33
N GLY A 49 7.57 24.29 9.36
CA GLY A 49 8.95 23.83 9.14
C GLY A 49 9.09 22.46 8.45
N SER A 50 8.04 21.65 8.34
CA SER A 50 8.13 20.32 7.70
C SER A 50 8.30 20.37 6.17
N ARG A 51 7.94 21.49 5.53
CA ARG A 51 7.77 21.64 4.07
C ARG A 51 6.78 20.62 3.44
N THR A 52 6.07 19.82 4.25
CA THR A 52 5.06 18.87 3.77
C THR A 52 3.73 19.58 3.60
N ARG A 53 3.08 19.33 2.47
CA ARG A 53 1.68 19.70 2.25
C ARG A 53 0.80 18.47 2.46
N VAL A 54 -0.38 18.67 3.02
CA VAL A 54 -1.36 17.62 3.35
C VAL A 54 -2.75 18.08 2.94
N THR A 55 -3.71 17.15 2.96
CA THR A 55 -5.13 17.46 2.86
C THR A 55 -5.72 17.59 4.26
N LEU A 56 -6.26 18.76 4.60
CA LEU A 56 -7.01 18.95 5.84
C LEU A 56 -8.45 18.49 5.62
N LEU A 57 -8.92 17.54 6.43
CA LEU A 57 -10.28 17.01 6.39
C LEU A 57 -11.13 17.80 7.38
N VAL A 58 -11.91 18.74 6.85
CA VAL A 58 -12.55 19.80 7.63
C VAL A 58 -14.07 19.67 7.57
N PRO A 59 -14.78 19.63 8.72
CA PRO A 59 -16.22 19.79 8.73
C PRO A 59 -16.56 21.24 8.35
N PRO A 60 -17.52 21.50 7.44
CA PRO A 60 -17.79 22.85 6.97
C PRO A 60 -18.14 23.86 8.07
N GLY A 61 -18.74 23.42 9.17
CA GLY A 61 -19.02 24.27 10.33
C GLY A 61 -17.76 24.92 10.95
N LEU A 62 -16.58 24.32 10.77
CA LEU A 62 -15.33 24.90 11.26
C LEU A 62 -14.99 26.24 10.57
N ALA A 63 -15.51 26.49 9.37
CA ALA A 63 -15.29 27.73 8.65
C ALA A 63 -15.82 28.97 9.38
N GLY A 64 -16.91 28.83 10.15
CA GLY A 64 -17.43 29.89 11.00
C GLY A 64 -16.67 30.06 12.33
N LEU A 65 -15.99 29.01 12.78
CA LEU A 65 -15.33 28.97 14.09
C LEU A 65 -13.84 29.38 14.03
N ALA A 66 -13.16 29.10 12.92
CA ALA A 66 -11.72 29.32 12.78
C ALA A 66 -11.31 29.82 11.38
N PRO A 67 -11.91 30.92 10.86
CA PRO A 67 -11.66 31.36 9.49
C PRO A 67 -10.19 31.73 9.24
N ASP A 68 -9.51 32.36 10.20
CA ASP A 68 -8.11 32.74 10.07
C ASP A 68 -7.17 31.53 10.02
N GLY A 69 -7.48 30.48 10.78
CA GLY A 69 -6.72 29.23 10.75
C GLY A 69 -6.79 28.57 9.37
N LEU A 70 -7.98 28.56 8.76
CA LEU A 70 -8.17 28.01 7.41
C LEU A 70 -7.47 28.86 6.34
N ARG A 71 -7.51 30.19 6.46
CA ARG A 71 -6.74 31.08 5.57
C ARG A 71 -5.23 30.87 5.70
N ARG A 72 -4.71 30.74 6.92
CA ARG A 72 -3.28 30.44 7.15
C ARG A 72 -2.90 29.09 6.55
N ALA A 73 -3.72 28.06 6.75
CA ALA A 73 -3.52 26.75 6.14
C ALA A 73 -3.50 26.80 4.61
N ARG A 74 -4.39 27.59 4.00
CA ARG A 74 -4.39 27.86 2.56
C ARG A 74 -3.09 28.50 2.08
N GLN A 75 -2.63 29.53 2.79
CA GLN A 75 -1.39 30.26 2.46
C GLN A 75 -0.16 29.36 2.57
N ALA A 76 -0.16 28.42 3.51
CA ALA A 76 0.85 27.36 3.63
C ALA A 76 0.77 26.30 2.52
N GLY A 77 -0.22 26.39 1.62
CA GLY A 77 -0.37 25.50 0.46
C GLY A 77 -1.03 24.16 0.77
N HIS A 78 -1.71 24.01 1.91
CA HIS A 78 -2.47 22.80 2.21
C HIS A 78 -3.72 22.68 1.35
N GLU A 79 -4.09 21.46 1.00
CA GLU A 79 -5.34 21.13 0.31
C GLU A 79 -6.46 21.00 1.35
N PHE A 80 -7.69 21.32 0.97
CA PHE A 80 -8.87 21.04 1.81
C PHE A 80 -9.76 19.98 1.18
N ALA A 81 -10.23 19.07 2.01
CA ALA A 81 -11.34 18.16 1.71
C ALA A 81 -12.40 18.30 2.79
N GLY A 82 -13.66 18.14 2.42
CA GLY A 82 -14.75 18.21 3.39
C GLY A 82 -14.95 16.91 4.16
N ARG A 83 -15.59 17.03 5.32
CA ARG A 83 -15.91 15.90 6.21
C ARG A 83 -17.30 16.07 6.81
N GLY A 84 -18.03 14.97 7.00
CA GLY A 84 -19.29 14.96 7.75
C GLY A 84 -20.43 15.62 6.98
N ASP A 85 -21.18 16.52 7.62
CA ASP A 85 -22.34 17.19 7.02
C ASP A 85 -21.90 18.28 6.03
N VAL A 86 -22.45 18.26 4.82
CA VAL A 86 -22.17 19.23 3.77
C VAL A 86 -22.78 20.62 4.02
N ARG A 87 -23.66 20.78 5.04
CA ARG A 87 -24.20 22.09 5.41
C ARG A 87 -23.08 23.07 5.77
N GLY A 88 -23.02 24.19 5.06
CA GLY A 88 -21.97 25.21 5.22
C GLY A 88 -20.81 25.09 4.22
N LEU A 89 -20.88 24.17 3.24
CA LEU A 89 -19.85 24.02 2.20
C LEU A 89 -19.48 25.34 1.50
N PRO A 90 -20.42 26.22 1.08
CA PRO A 90 -20.05 27.48 0.41
C PRO A 90 -19.21 28.41 1.31
N LEU A 91 -19.46 28.40 2.63
CA LEU A 91 -18.67 29.18 3.57
C LEU A 91 -17.26 28.60 3.70
N LEU A 92 -17.13 27.26 3.75
CA LEU A 92 -15.82 26.61 3.75
C LEU A 92 -15.03 26.94 2.49
N GLU A 93 -15.64 26.89 1.31
CA GLU A 93 -15.00 27.26 0.04
C GLU A 93 -14.57 28.73 0.03
N ALA A 94 -15.44 29.64 0.47
CA ALA A 94 -15.14 31.06 0.53
C ALA A 94 -13.98 31.38 1.49
N VAL A 95 -13.99 30.81 2.69
CA VAL A 95 -12.98 31.05 3.73
C VAL A 95 -11.64 30.40 3.38
N SER A 96 -11.66 29.17 2.85
CA SER A 96 -10.44 28.47 2.43
C SER A 96 -9.90 28.99 1.09
N ALA A 97 -10.68 29.78 0.34
CA ALA A 97 -10.38 30.22 -1.02
C ALA A 97 -9.96 29.04 -1.93
N GLN A 98 -10.64 27.90 -1.78
CA GLN A 98 -10.47 26.70 -2.59
C GLN A 98 -11.83 26.08 -2.90
N PRO A 99 -12.05 25.60 -4.13
CA PRO A 99 -13.18 24.73 -4.41
C PRO A 99 -12.97 23.39 -3.67
N ILE A 100 -13.98 22.94 -2.93
CA ILE A 100 -13.91 21.67 -2.21
C ILE A 100 -14.51 20.60 -3.10
N THR A 101 -13.66 19.76 -3.70
CA THR A 101 -14.09 18.68 -4.61
C THR A 101 -13.89 17.29 -4.01
N LEU A 102 -13.04 17.17 -2.98
CA LEU A 102 -12.76 15.93 -2.27
C LEU A 102 -13.58 15.86 -0.97
N TRP A 103 -14.05 14.65 -0.64
CA TRP A 103 -14.81 14.40 0.59
C TRP A 103 -14.28 13.17 1.32
N GLU A 104 -14.13 13.26 2.65
CA GLU A 104 -13.82 12.07 3.46
C GLU A 104 -14.94 11.04 3.27
N ARG A 105 -14.54 9.83 2.92
CA ARG A 105 -15.48 8.73 2.76
C ARG A 105 -16.23 8.48 4.10
N PRO A 106 -17.57 8.49 4.12
CA PRO A 106 -18.33 8.18 5.32
C PRO A 106 -18.06 6.74 5.78
N ALA A 107 -18.01 6.52 7.10
CA ALA A 107 -17.74 5.20 7.68
C ALA A 107 -18.90 4.22 7.43
N HIS A 108 -20.14 4.71 7.51
CA HIS A 108 -21.36 3.94 7.25
C HIS A 108 -22.23 4.70 6.23
N PRO A 109 -21.79 4.78 4.97
CA PRO A 109 -22.43 5.68 4.01
C PRO A 109 -23.85 5.22 3.73
N GLY A 110 -24.80 6.14 3.70
CA GLY A 110 -26.17 5.88 3.22
C GLY A 110 -26.33 6.22 1.74
N TRP A 111 -27.27 5.60 1.04
CA TRP A 111 -27.59 5.94 -0.36
C TRP A 111 -27.89 7.44 -0.55
N ALA A 112 -28.71 8.02 0.34
CA ALA A 112 -29.08 9.43 0.28
C ALA A 112 -27.87 10.36 0.45
N GLU A 113 -26.97 10.01 1.38
CA GLU A 113 -25.73 10.76 1.61
C GLU A 113 -24.81 10.71 0.39
N LEU A 114 -24.56 9.52 -0.17
CA LEU A 114 -23.70 9.37 -1.35
C LEU A 114 -24.27 10.07 -2.58
N ARG A 115 -25.59 10.02 -2.78
CA ARG A 115 -26.25 10.79 -3.85
C ARG A 115 -26.11 12.29 -3.66
N ARG A 116 -26.25 12.77 -2.42
CA ARG A 116 -26.07 14.19 -2.10
C ARG A 116 -24.66 14.65 -2.42
N LEU A 117 -23.63 13.86 -2.04
CA LEU A 117 -22.24 14.15 -2.40
C LEU A 117 -22.06 14.22 -3.92
N ALA A 118 -22.54 13.21 -4.65
CA ALA A 118 -22.42 13.17 -6.11
C ALA A 118 -23.13 14.35 -6.80
N TRP A 119 -24.33 14.73 -6.32
CA TRP A 119 -25.08 15.86 -6.86
C TRP A 119 -24.36 17.19 -6.65
N LEU A 120 -23.64 17.34 -5.53
CA LEU A 120 -22.78 18.50 -5.24
C LEU A 120 -21.42 18.44 -5.95
N GLY A 121 -21.14 17.42 -6.76
CA GLY A 121 -19.84 17.23 -7.41
C GLY A 121 -18.71 16.80 -6.47
N LEU A 122 -19.04 16.42 -5.24
CA LEU A 122 -18.09 15.98 -4.22
C LEU A 122 -17.72 14.52 -4.44
N ARG A 123 -16.42 14.23 -4.46
CA ARG A 123 -15.88 12.89 -4.72
C ARG A 123 -15.40 12.24 -3.44
N PRO A 124 -16.01 11.12 -3.01
CA PRO A 124 -15.50 10.35 -1.89
C PRO A 124 -14.08 9.87 -2.16
N MET A 125 -13.16 10.21 -1.26
CA MET A 125 -11.75 9.83 -1.34
C MET A 125 -11.54 8.31 -1.19
N PRO A 126 -10.37 7.77 -1.60
CA PRO A 126 -10.01 6.39 -1.33
C PRO A 126 -10.05 6.08 0.17
N GLU A 127 -10.38 4.84 0.50
CA GLU A 127 -10.40 4.37 1.89
C GLU A 127 -9.00 4.45 2.50
N PRO A 128 -8.82 5.14 3.64
CA PRO A 128 -7.51 5.25 4.27
C PRO A 128 -7.03 3.88 4.74
N LEU A 129 -5.75 3.60 4.49
CA LEU A 129 -5.10 2.38 4.91
C LEU A 129 -4.64 2.52 6.37
N ALA A 130 -4.55 1.38 7.06
CA ALA A 130 -4.01 1.33 8.42
C ALA A 130 -2.47 1.46 8.46
N ARG A 131 -1.81 1.13 7.34
CA ARG A 131 -0.36 1.20 7.17
C ARG A 131 -0.03 1.94 5.88
N PRO A 132 1.12 2.63 5.81
CA PRO A 132 1.53 3.30 4.59
C PRO A 132 1.75 2.28 3.47
N GLU A 133 1.19 2.57 2.29
CA GLU A 133 1.49 1.84 1.06
C GLU A 133 1.66 2.84 -0.09
N PRO A 134 2.53 2.54 -1.09
CA PRO A 134 2.67 3.35 -2.29
C PRO A 134 1.33 3.57 -3.01
N GLY A 135 0.96 4.83 -3.27
CA GLY A 135 -0.31 5.19 -3.89
C GLY A 135 -1.52 5.14 -2.94
N GLY A 136 -1.34 4.67 -1.71
CA GLY A 136 -2.38 4.63 -0.68
C GLY A 136 -2.66 6.00 -0.06
N THR A 137 -3.75 6.08 0.70
CA THR A 137 -4.07 7.22 1.56
C THR A 137 -3.95 6.84 3.02
N LEU A 138 -3.55 7.79 3.86
CA LEU A 138 -3.53 7.67 5.32
C LEU A 138 -4.43 8.74 5.92
N ARG A 139 -5.07 8.39 7.04
CA ARG A 139 -5.77 9.35 7.88
C ARG A 139 -5.01 9.50 9.19
N LEU A 140 -4.49 10.70 9.43
CA LEU A 140 -3.78 11.06 10.66
C LEU A 140 -4.60 12.05 11.48
N ARG A 141 -4.37 12.06 12.78
CA ARG A 141 -4.81 13.12 13.69
C ARG A 141 -3.72 14.19 13.81
N PRO A 142 -4.06 15.44 14.18
CA PRO A 142 -3.11 16.54 14.31
C PRO A 142 -1.92 16.20 15.22
N GLU A 143 -2.19 15.52 16.34
CA GLU A 143 -1.18 15.09 17.32
C GLU A 143 -0.20 14.03 16.79
N GLU A 144 -0.56 13.27 15.75
CA GLU A 144 0.26 12.21 15.18
C GLU A 144 1.29 12.76 14.17
N LEU A 145 1.07 13.96 13.64
CA LEU A 145 1.87 14.52 12.53
C LEU A 145 3.36 14.64 12.83
N ARG A 146 3.71 15.06 14.06
CA ARG A 146 5.12 15.25 14.45
C ARG A 146 5.91 13.95 14.46
N ALA A 147 5.26 12.82 14.76
CA ALA A 147 5.88 11.51 14.79
C ALA A 147 5.82 10.81 13.42
N GLU A 148 4.66 10.85 12.76
CA GLU A 148 4.42 10.08 11.54
C GLU A 148 5.09 10.67 10.31
N LEU A 149 5.12 12.00 10.13
CA LEU A 149 5.74 12.58 8.92
C LEU A 149 7.24 12.26 8.80
N PRO A 150 8.07 12.40 9.86
CA PRO A 150 9.45 11.94 9.81
C PRO A 150 9.57 10.42 9.60
N ARG A 151 8.71 9.63 10.24
CA ARG A 151 8.69 8.16 10.08
C ARG A 151 8.44 7.77 8.62
N LEU A 152 7.43 8.35 7.97
CA LEU A 152 7.13 8.11 6.56
C LEU A 152 8.31 8.44 5.66
N ARG A 153 9.00 9.56 5.90
CA ARG A 153 10.21 9.95 5.14
C ARG A 153 11.37 8.96 5.34
N ARG A 154 11.60 8.50 6.58
CA ARG A 154 12.61 7.46 6.85
C ARG A 154 12.30 6.14 6.14
N LEU A 155 11.02 5.79 6.04
CA LEU A 155 10.54 4.64 5.27
C LEU A 155 10.57 4.88 3.75
N GLY A 156 11.03 6.05 3.29
CA GLY A 156 11.18 6.38 1.87
C GLY A 156 9.90 6.88 1.21
N TYR A 157 8.82 7.13 1.96
CA TYR A 157 7.61 7.74 1.41
C TYR A 157 7.75 9.26 1.25
N ALA A 158 7.03 9.78 0.25
CA ALA A 158 6.77 11.19 0.03
C ALA A 158 5.31 11.48 0.42
N PRO A 159 5.07 12.06 1.61
CA PRO A 159 3.74 12.53 2.00
C PRO A 159 3.30 13.67 1.09
N VAL A 160 2.13 13.53 0.48
CA VAL A 160 1.53 14.54 -0.41
C VAL A 160 0.06 14.76 -0.06
N PRO A 161 -0.56 15.88 -0.46
CA PRO A 161 -2.01 16.01 -0.45
C PRO A 161 -2.66 14.89 -1.26
N VAL A 162 -3.83 14.41 -0.82
CA VAL A 162 -4.58 13.34 -1.45
C VAL A 162 -4.89 13.65 -2.90
N GLY A 163 -5.30 14.88 -3.26
CA GLY A 163 -5.55 15.27 -4.64
C GLY A 163 -4.29 15.31 -5.53
N GLU A 164 -3.10 15.36 -4.93
CA GLU A 164 -1.82 15.32 -5.62
C GLU A 164 -1.22 13.90 -5.71
N LEU A 165 -1.94 12.87 -5.24
CA LEU A 165 -1.51 11.49 -5.41
C LEU A 165 -1.33 11.17 -6.90
N PRO A 166 -0.14 10.69 -7.33
CA PRO A 166 0.08 10.33 -8.72
C PRO A 166 -0.91 9.25 -9.17
N GLU A 167 -1.60 9.47 -10.28
CA GLU A 167 -2.63 8.57 -10.83
C GLU A 167 -3.89 8.41 -9.96
N LEU A 168 -4.15 9.34 -9.03
CA LEU A 168 -5.46 9.44 -8.40
C LEU A 168 -6.53 9.64 -9.50
N ARG A 169 -7.55 8.79 -9.49
CA ARG A 169 -8.57 8.77 -10.55
C ARG A 169 -9.92 8.31 -10.03
N PRO A 170 -11.01 8.54 -10.79
CA PRO A 170 -12.26 7.84 -10.55
C PRO A 170 -12.04 6.32 -10.53
N ALA A 171 -12.66 5.68 -9.53
CA ALA A 171 -12.67 4.23 -9.42
C ALA A 171 -13.52 3.61 -10.54
N ARG A 172 -13.28 2.33 -10.81
CA ARG A 172 -13.91 1.54 -11.86
C ARG A 172 -14.24 0.15 -11.31
N GLY A 173 -15.17 -0.57 -11.95
CA GLY A 173 -15.55 -1.93 -11.51
C GLY A 173 -14.37 -2.90 -11.35
N ARG A 174 -13.32 -2.76 -12.18
CA ARG A 174 -12.08 -3.56 -12.05
C ARG A 174 -11.35 -3.36 -10.71
N ASP A 175 -11.50 -2.19 -10.09
CA ASP A 175 -10.84 -1.87 -8.82
C ASP A 175 -11.52 -2.61 -7.66
N LEU A 176 -12.85 -2.81 -7.74
CA LEU A 176 -13.56 -3.70 -6.84
C LEU A 176 -13.13 -5.16 -7.03
N PHE A 177 -12.99 -5.62 -8.28
CA PHE A 177 -12.50 -6.98 -8.54
C PHE A 177 -11.11 -7.21 -7.94
N GLY A 178 -10.15 -6.31 -8.18
CA GLY A 178 -8.82 -6.39 -7.59
C GLY A 178 -8.85 -6.39 -6.06
N HIS A 179 -9.73 -5.58 -5.46
CA HIS A 179 -9.94 -5.59 -4.02
C HIS A 179 -10.46 -6.93 -3.49
N LEU A 180 -11.49 -7.50 -4.13
CA LEU A 180 -12.07 -8.78 -3.74
C LEU A 180 -11.05 -9.92 -3.89
N TYR A 181 -10.26 -9.91 -4.96
CA TYR A 181 -9.16 -10.86 -5.14
C TYR A 181 -8.16 -10.78 -3.98
N THR A 182 -7.71 -9.57 -3.64
CA THR A 182 -6.78 -9.34 -2.52
C THR A 182 -7.36 -9.87 -1.20
N ARG A 183 -8.62 -9.51 -0.89
CA ARG A 183 -9.29 -9.90 0.36
C ARG A 183 -9.56 -11.39 0.48
N LEU A 184 -9.93 -12.05 -0.60
CA LEU A 184 -10.36 -13.46 -0.58
C LEU A 184 -9.20 -14.41 -0.80
N VAL A 185 -8.20 -14.01 -1.57
CA VAL A 185 -7.07 -14.86 -1.96
C VAL A 185 -5.82 -14.48 -1.19
N GLU A 186 -5.34 -13.23 -1.29
CA GLU A 186 -4.05 -12.85 -0.69
C GLU A 186 -4.09 -12.73 0.84
N ASP A 187 -5.10 -12.07 1.41
CA ASP A 187 -5.25 -11.95 2.86
C ASP A 187 -5.47 -13.33 3.51
N ARG A 188 -6.20 -14.21 2.82
CA ARG A 188 -6.43 -15.58 3.26
C ARG A 188 -5.13 -16.40 3.19
N PHE A 189 -4.42 -16.35 2.07
CA PHE A 189 -3.13 -17.00 1.90
C PHE A 189 -2.12 -16.54 2.96
N THR A 190 -2.03 -15.23 3.19
CA THR A 190 -1.16 -14.60 4.20
C THR A 190 -1.45 -15.14 5.60
N ARG A 191 -2.73 -15.26 5.97
CA ARG A 191 -3.14 -15.80 7.28
C ARG A 191 -2.89 -17.31 7.40
N GLU A 192 -3.18 -18.07 6.34
CA GLU A 192 -3.03 -19.53 6.34
C GLU A 192 -1.55 -19.95 6.36
N HIS A 193 -0.66 -19.19 5.72
CA HIS A 193 0.77 -19.51 5.60
C HIS A 193 1.65 -18.68 6.54
N GLY A 194 1.06 -17.94 7.49
CA GLY A 194 1.81 -17.16 8.48
C GLY A 194 2.79 -16.16 7.88
N VAL A 195 2.46 -15.57 6.73
CA VAL A 195 3.39 -14.70 5.99
C VAL A 195 3.67 -13.43 6.79
N ILE A 196 4.93 -13.23 7.15
CA ILE A 196 5.46 -12.04 7.81
C ILE A 196 5.66 -10.95 6.76
N ASP A 197 4.89 -9.88 6.90
CA ASP A 197 4.97 -8.72 6.03
C ASP A 197 6.18 -7.84 6.40
N LEU A 198 7.15 -7.75 5.47
CA LEU A 198 8.34 -6.91 5.59
C LEU A 198 8.24 -5.64 4.70
N THR A 199 7.05 -5.32 4.21
CA THR A 199 6.85 -4.27 3.20
C THR A 199 6.62 -2.86 3.78
N GLU A 200 7.15 -2.57 4.97
CA GLU A 200 6.99 -1.26 5.60
C GLU A 200 7.63 -0.13 4.77
N ARG A 201 8.82 -0.36 4.21
CA ARG A 201 9.52 0.63 3.36
C ARG A 201 8.79 0.79 2.03
N ALA A 202 8.82 2.00 1.46
CA ALA A 202 8.08 2.35 0.24
C ALA A 202 8.49 1.52 -1.00
N ASP A 203 9.74 1.07 -1.08
CA ASP A 203 10.27 0.20 -2.14
C ASP A 203 10.47 -1.25 -1.68
N ALA A 204 9.99 -1.64 -0.49
CA ALA A 204 10.10 -3.04 -0.04
C ALA A 204 9.14 -3.94 -0.85
N LEU A 205 9.69 -5.06 -1.31
CA LEU A 205 9.04 -6.00 -2.23
C LEU A 205 8.86 -7.40 -1.65
N LEU A 206 9.62 -7.78 -0.63
CA LEU A 206 9.62 -9.15 -0.12
C LEU A 206 8.81 -9.26 1.17
N ARG A 207 8.23 -10.45 1.33
CA ARG A 207 7.60 -10.98 2.54
C ARG A 207 8.20 -12.37 2.77
N VAL A 208 8.10 -12.88 3.98
CA VAL A 208 8.69 -14.18 4.33
C VAL A 208 7.70 -15.04 5.11
N ALA A 209 7.62 -16.32 4.78
CA ALA A 209 6.84 -17.30 5.55
C ALA A 209 7.79 -18.29 6.22
N ALA A 210 7.50 -18.63 7.47
CA ALA A 210 8.17 -19.73 8.14
C ALA A 210 7.49 -21.03 7.75
N LEU A 211 8.28 -22.04 7.37
CA LEU A 211 7.82 -23.41 7.14
C LEU A 211 8.55 -24.33 8.09
N ASP A 212 7.82 -25.30 8.62
CA ASP A 212 8.33 -26.36 9.50
C ASP A 212 8.99 -27.53 8.73
N HIS A 213 9.13 -27.39 7.41
CA HIS A 213 9.61 -28.44 6.53
C HIS A 213 10.36 -27.87 5.33
N ALA A 214 11.16 -28.72 4.68
CA ALA A 214 11.87 -28.42 3.45
C ALA A 214 11.06 -28.96 2.26
N PRO A 215 10.44 -28.10 1.43
CA PRO A 215 9.69 -28.59 0.28
C PRO A 215 10.61 -29.21 -0.78
N PRO A 216 10.20 -30.33 -1.42
CA PRO A 216 10.90 -30.83 -2.59
C PRO A 216 10.95 -29.78 -3.72
N PRO A 217 12.08 -29.61 -4.43
CA PRO A 217 13.26 -30.50 -4.47
C PRO A 217 14.45 -30.05 -3.59
N LEU A 218 14.24 -29.30 -2.51
CA LEU A 218 15.37 -28.86 -1.68
C LEU A 218 16.24 -30.06 -1.22
N PRO A 219 17.58 -29.94 -1.26
CA PRO A 219 18.49 -31.01 -0.86
C PRO A 219 18.68 -31.04 0.67
N LEU A 220 17.58 -30.96 1.41
CA LEU A 220 17.53 -30.96 2.87
C LEU A 220 16.57 -32.06 3.34
N PRO A 221 16.76 -32.61 4.56
CA PRO A 221 15.79 -33.53 5.15
C PRO A 221 14.38 -32.92 5.15
N PRO A 222 13.31 -33.68 4.85
CA PRO A 222 11.96 -33.12 4.72
C PRO A 222 11.46 -32.34 5.93
N GLY A 223 11.84 -32.73 7.16
CA GLY A 223 11.44 -32.03 8.39
C GLY A 223 12.29 -30.82 8.77
N THR A 224 13.17 -30.35 7.88
CA THR A 224 14.06 -29.22 8.15
C THR A 224 13.29 -27.90 8.01
N PRO A 225 13.24 -27.04 9.04
CA PRO A 225 12.55 -25.76 8.94
C PRO A 225 13.18 -24.84 7.89
N THR A 226 12.36 -24.11 7.14
CA THR A 226 12.81 -23.21 6.06
C THR A 226 12.06 -21.89 6.06
N ALA A 227 12.59 -20.90 5.35
CA ALA A 227 11.97 -19.59 5.13
C ALA A 227 11.64 -19.41 3.64
N GLU A 228 10.35 -19.24 3.31
CA GLU A 228 9.90 -19.00 1.95
C GLU A 228 9.80 -17.50 1.64
N LEU A 229 10.42 -17.06 0.55
CA LEU A 229 10.33 -15.71 0.04
C LEU A 229 9.10 -15.54 -0.85
N HIS A 230 8.29 -14.54 -0.52
CA HIS A 230 7.14 -14.13 -1.32
C HIS A 230 7.32 -12.70 -1.83
N VAL A 231 6.94 -12.48 -3.09
CA VAL A 231 6.99 -11.14 -3.70
C VAL A 231 5.64 -10.45 -3.58
N HIS A 232 5.66 -9.18 -3.17
CA HIS A 232 4.49 -8.31 -3.23
C HIS A 232 4.22 -7.88 -4.69
N SER A 233 3.43 -8.70 -5.40
CA SER A 233 3.13 -8.54 -6.83
C SER A 233 2.73 -7.11 -7.23
N ALA A 234 1.76 -6.49 -6.53
CA ALA A 234 1.33 -5.12 -6.85
C ALA A 234 2.48 -4.09 -6.87
N ARG A 235 3.40 -4.16 -5.90
CA ARG A 235 4.55 -3.25 -5.79
C ARG A 235 5.62 -3.55 -6.82
N LEU A 236 5.89 -4.84 -7.10
CA LEU A 236 6.83 -5.22 -8.14
C LEU A 236 6.39 -4.66 -9.51
N VAL A 237 5.11 -4.82 -9.84
CA VAL A 237 4.52 -4.30 -11.08
C VAL A 237 4.63 -2.79 -11.14
N GLY A 238 4.27 -2.12 -10.04
CA GLY A 238 4.40 -0.68 -9.92
C GLY A 238 5.83 -0.18 -10.14
N LEU A 239 6.82 -0.80 -9.49
CA LEU A 239 8.23 -0.42 -9.61
C LEU A 239 8.80 -0.76 -10.98
N ALA A 240 8.44 -1.91 -11.56
CA ALA A 240 8.88 -2.31 -12.89
C ALA A 240 8.39 -1.34 -13.97
N GLY A 241 7.18 -0.77 -13.80
CA GLY A 241 6.66 0.30 -14.66
C GLY A 241 7.50 1.58 -14.64
N ARG A 242 8.27 1.81 -13.57
CA ARG A 242 9.18 2.97 -13.43
C ARG A 242 10.59 2.71 -13.95
N GLY A 243 10.96 1.45 -14.13
CA GLY A 243 12.26 1.05 -14.65
C GLY A 243 12.77 -0.25 -14.01
N ALA A 244 13.31 -1.13 -14.85
CA ALA A 244 13.84 -2.43 -14.42
C ALA A 244 14.95 -2.30 -13.38
N LEU A 245 15.85 -1.31 -13.54
CA LEU A 245 16.95 -1.07 -12.59
C LEU A 245 16.44 -0.65 -11.20
N THR A 246 15.38 0.16 -11.15
CA THR A 246 14.76 0.58 -9.88
C THR A 246 14.15 -0.62 -9.16
N ALA A 247 13.39 -1.44 -9.88
CA ALA A 247 12.81 -2.66 -9.35
C ALA A 247 13.90 -3.65 -8.86
N TYR A 248 14.99 -3.80 -9.61
CA TYR A 248 16.11 -4.64 -9.22
C TYR A 248 16.82 -4.15 -7.95
N ARG A 249 17.11 -2.85 -7.83
CA ARG A 249 17.70 -2.27 -6.61
C ARG A 249 16.78 -2.43 -5.39
N ALA A 250 15.49 -2.18 -5.57
CA ALA A 250 14.47 -2.39 -4.54
C ALA A 250 14.41 -3.85 -4.08
N TYR A 251 14.51 -4.79 -5.03
CA TYR A 251 14.58 -6.22 -4.75
C TYR A 251 15.81 -6.59 -3.92
N LEU A 252 17.01 -6.16 -4.31
CA LEU A 252 18.24 -6.42 -3.56
C LEU A 252 18.19 -5.86 -2.13
N ARG A 253 17.63 -4.66 -1.95
CA ARG A 253 17.44 -4.11 -0.60
C ARG A 253 16.43 -4.91 0.21
N SER A 254 15.39 -5.44 -0.43
CA SER A 254 14.40 -6.30 0.22
C SER A 254 14.98 -7.63 0.70
N LEU A 255 16.02 -8.17 0.03
CA LEU A 255 16.74 -9.34 0.52
C LEU A 255 17.47 -9.05 1.85
N ARG A 256 18.00 -7.83 2.01
CA ARG A 256 18.60 -7.41 3.30
C ARG A 256 17.56 -7.26 4.41
N ASP A 257 16.35 -6.81 4.05
CA ASP A 257 15.25 -6.74 5.02
C ASP A 257 14.87 -8.14 5.52
N VAL A 258 14.89 -9.15 4.63
CA VAL A 258 14.71 -10.55 5.03
C VAL A 258 15.88 -11.04 5.89
N ALA A 259 17.13 -10.69 5.56
CA ALA A 259 18.28 -11.07 6.37
C ALA A 259 18.21 -10.51 7.80
N ALA A 260 17.75 -9.26 7.95
CA ALA A 260 17.44 -8.69 9.26
C ALA A 260 16.32 -9.48 9.96
N ALA A 261 15.23 -9.79 9.26
CA ALA A 261 14.13 -10.58 9.82
C ALA A 261 14.58 -11.98 10.28
N LEU A 262 15.43 -12.68 9.52
CA LEU A 262 15.96 -13.99 9.91
C LEU A 262 16.74 -13.94 11.23
N ARG A 263 17.41 -12.81 11.53
CA ARG A 263 18.17 -12.62 12.78
C ARG A 263 17.29 -12.22 13.95
N GLU A 264 16.31 -11.36 13.71
CA GLU A 264 15.56 -10.66 14.76
C GLU A 264 14.24 -11.34 15.12
N ARG A 265 13.66 -12.11 14.20
CA ARG A 265 12.34 -12.73 14.38
C ARG A 265 12.47 -14.14 14.96
N PRO A 266 11.87 -14.41 16.14
CA PRO A 266 11.92 -15.74 16.73
C PRO A 266 11.28 -16.81 15.85
N GLU A 267 10.27 -16.46 15.05
CA GLU A 267 9.58 -17.37 14.14
C GLU A 267 10.47 -17.90 13.01
N LEU A 268 11.59 -17.22 12.73
CA LEU A 268 12.53 -17.55 11.67
C LEU A 268 13.88 -18.04 12.19
N ALA A 269 14.02 -18.20 13.52
CA ALA A 269 15.29 -18.54 14.16
C ALA A 269 15.82 -19.90 13.69
N GLU A 270 14.93 -20.90 13.63
CA GLU A 270 15.25 -22.29 13.28
C GLU A 270 15.36 -22.55 11.78
N ALA A 271 15.06 -21.56 10.93
CA ALA A 271 15.08 -21.77 9.48
C ALA A 271 16.51 -22.01 8.97
N GLU A 272 16.80 -23.20 8.44
CA GLU A 272 18.12 -23.61 7.95
C GLU A 272 18.37 -23.22 6.48
N ALA A 273 17.31 -22.88 5.74
CA ALA A 273 17.43 -22.42 4.36
C ALA A 273 16.37 -21.38 4.00
N VAL A 274 16.71 -20.56 3.02
CA VAL A 274 15.84 -19.55 2.42
C VAL A 274 15.58 -19.93 0.98
N PHE A 275 14.31 -20.03 0.58
CA PHE A 275 13.96 -20.41 -0.78
C PHE A 275 12.81 -19.58 -1.35
N ALA A 276 12.65 -19.63 -2.68
CA ALA A 276 11.57 -18.96 -3.39
C ALA A 276 11.12 -19.82 -4.58
N VAL A 277 9.82 -19.86 -4.86
CA VAL A 277 9.32 -20.30 -6.16
C VAL A 277 9.14 -19.08 -7.05
N THR A 278 9.85 -19.02 -8.18
CA THR A 278 9.91 -17.81 -9.01
C THR A 278 9.83 -18.10 -10.50
N LEU A 279 9.40 -17.09 -11.27
CA LEU A 279 9.57 -17.01 -12.73
C LEU A 279 10.70 -16.04 -13.12
N PHE A 280 11.34 -15.39 -12.15
CA PHE A 280 12.42 -14.42 -12.34
C PHE A 280 13.76 -15.07 -12.01
N HIS A 281 14.25 -15.95 -12.89
CA HIS A 281 15.47 -16.72 -12.64
C HIS A 281 16.71 -15.83 -12.60
N GLY A 282 16.89 -14.97 -13.61
CA GLY A 282 18.06 -14.11 -13.75
C GLY A 282 18.40 -13.29 -12.50
N PRO A 283 17.47 -12.52 -11.91
CA PRO A 283 17.77 -11.73 -10.70
C PRO A 283 18.20 -12.55 -9.49
N LEU A 284 17.61 -13.74 -9.29
CA LEU A 284 17.96 -14.63 -8.17
C LEU A 284 19.27 -15.37 -8.39
N GLU A 285 19.52 -15.81 -9.62
CA GLU A 285 20.80 -16.43 -9.99
C GLU A 285 21.96 -15.42 -9.88
N GLN A 286 21.75 -14.16 -10.30
CA GLN A 286 22.71 -13.07 -10.09
C GLN A 286 22.92 -12.71 -8.62
N ALA A 287 21.87 -12.85 -7.78
CA ALA A 287 21.99 -12.74 -6.33
C ALA A 287 22.69 -13.95 -5.70
N GLY A 288 22.98 -14.98 -6.50
CA GLY A 288 23.75 -16.16 -6.12
C GLY A 288 22.94 -17.28 -5.49
N PHE A 289 21.63 -17.37 -5.79
CA PHE A 289 20.80 -18.50 -5.40
C PHE A 289 21.03 -19.71 -6.30
N HIS A 290 20.89 -20.90 -5.74
CA HIS A 290 20.89 -22.15 -6.48
C HIS A 290 19.52 -22.38 -7.14
N MET A 291 19.51 -22.57 -8.46
CA MET A 291 18.29 -22.71 -9.25
C MET A 291 17.98 -24.19 -9.57
N MET A 292 16.84 -24.68 -9.09
CA MET A 292 16.39 -26.06 -9.25
C MET A 292 15.09 -26.13 -10.07
N ALA A 293 14.97 -27.17 -10.89
CA ALA A 293 13.72 -27.44 -11.59
C ALA A 293 12.66 -27.95 -10.61
N LEU A 294 11.44 -27.41 -10.68
CA LEU A 294 10.32 -27.94 -9.90
C LEU A 294 9.80 -29.25 -10.50
N PRO A 295 9.23 -30.15 -9.67
CA PRO A 295 8.50 -31.32 -10.17
C PRO A 295 7.42 -30.90 -11.19
N PRO A 296 7.24 -31.64 -12.31
CA PRO A 296 6.42 -31.19 -13.44
C PRO A 296 4.98 -30.79 -13.07
N LEU A 297 4.35 -31.54 -12.16
CA LEU A 297 2.99 -31.24 -11.69
C LEU A 297 2.93 -29.94 -10.89
N ARG A 298 3.90 -29.71 -9.99
CA ARG A 298 4.00 -28.45 -9.22
C ARG A 298 4.29 -27.29 -10.16
N ALA A 299 5.20 -27.47 -11.13
CA ALA A 299 5.51 -26.44 -12.11
C ALA A 299 4.27 -26.02 -12.92
N ARG A 300 3.39 -26.96 -13.28
CA ARG A 300 2.11 -26.66 -13.95
C ARG A 300 1.15 -25.87 -13.07
N TRP A 301 1.01 -26.24 -11.79
CA TRP A 301 0.14 -25.54 -10.84
C TRP A 301 0.63 -24.13 -10.54
N TYR A 302 1.92 -23.97 -10.20
CA TYR A 302 2.51 -22.64 -10.00
C TYR A 302 2.44 -21.80 -11.28
N GLY A 303 2.72 -22.38 -12.46
CA GLY A 303 2.59 -21.69 -13.74
C GLY A 303 1.15 -21.25 -14.05
N LEU A 304 0.13 -21.98 -13.60
CA LEU A 304 -1.26 -21.53 -13.68
C LEU A 304 -1.53 -20.38 -12.70
N GLY A 305 -1.06 -20.48 -11.45
CA GLY A 305 -1.18 -19.42 -10.44
C GLY A 305 -0.55 -18.11 -10.90
N PHE A 306 0.66 -18.15 -11.46
CA PHE A 306 1.33 -16.96 -11.99
C PHE A 306 0.59 -16.33 -13.19
N ARG A 307 -0.10 -17.13 -14.02
CA ARG A 307 -0.95 -16.62 -15.11
C ARG A 307 -2.19 -15.90 -14.58
N LEU A 308 -2.80 -16.42 -13.51
CA LEU A 308 -3.93 -15.76 -12.84
C LEU A 308 -3.49 -14.44 -12.18
N LEU A 309 -2.36 -14.43 -11.47
CA LEU A 309 -1.78 -13.22 -10.89
C LEU A 309 -1.51 -12.16 -11.97
N ARG A 310 -0.98 -12.56 -13.13
CA ARG A 310 -0.76 -11.67 -14.28
C ARG A 310 -2.05 -11.03 -14.77
N ALA A 311 -3.12 -11.81 -14.90
CA ALA A 311 -4.42 -11.30 -15.31
C ALA A 311 -4.98 -10.29 -14.28
N ALA A 312 -4.80 -10.57 -12.99
CA ALA A 312 -5.26 -9.69 -11.91
C ALA A 312 -4.48 -8.37 -11.84
N TYR A 313 -3.15 -8.41 -12.03
CA TYR A 313 -2.27 -7.24 -11.91
C TYR A 313 -1.97 -6.52 -13.24
N GLY A 314 -2.50 -7.01 -14.36
CA GLY A 314 -2.42 -6.34 -15.67
C GLY A 314 -1.03 -6.27 -16.29
N THR A 315 -0.10 -7.15 -15.90
CA THR A 315 1.26 -7.15 -16.47
C THR A 315 1.26 -7.73 -17.88
N THR A 316 1.42 -6.87 -18.89
CA THR A 316 1.50 -7.28 -20.31
C THR A 316 2.91 -7.73 -20.72
N ARG A 317 3.94 -7.49 -19.90
CA ARG A 317 5.31 -7.99 -20.16
C ARG A 317 5.41 -9.46 -19.75
N THR A 318 5.63 -10.32 -20.73
CA THR A 318 6.00 -11.73 -20.56
C THR A 318 7.29 -11.80 -19.73
N PRO A 319 7.35 -12.59 -18.64
CA PRO A 319 8.62 -12.96 -18.04
C PRO A 319 9.49 -13.64 -19.10
N SER A 320 10.80 -13.56 -18.93
CA SER A 320 11.80 -14.15 -19.82
C SER A 320 11.62 -15.67 -20.00
N GLU A 321 10.94 -16.35 -19.06
CA GLU A 321 10.86 -17.81 -19.02
C GLU A 321 9.46 -18.34 -18.60
N GLY A 322 9.05 -19.45 -19.19
CA GLY A 322 7.68 -20.00 -19.09
C GLY A 322 7.44 -21.00 -17.96
N THR A 323 8.50 -21.51 -17.32
CA THR A 323 8.42 -22.55 -16.29
C THR A 323 8.96 -22.04 -14.95
N PRO A 324 8.22 -22.19 -13.85
CA PRO A 324 8.70 -21.77 -12.53
C PRO A 324 9.82 -22.68 -12.03
N ARG A 325 10.80 -22.09 -11.37
CA ARG A 325 11.92 -22.80 -10.72
C ARG A 325 11.95 -22.48 -9.22
N LEU A 326 12.56 -23.39 -8.47
CA LEU A 326 12.88 -23.17 -7.05
C LEU A 326 14.28 -22.56 -6.97
N ALA A 327 14.39 -21.41 -6.32
CA ALA A 327 15.66 -20.77 -6.00
C ALA A 327 15.93 -20.94 -4.50
N TRP A 328 17.12 -21.31 -4.07
CA TRP A 328 17.42 -21.43 -2.64
C TRP A 328 18.87 -21.11 -2.27
N LEU A 329 19.08 -20.83 -0.98
CA LEU A 329 20.37 -20.69 -0.29
C LEU A 329 20.25 -21.29 1.11
N SER A 330 21.34 -21.79 1.68
CA SER A 330 21.37 -22.06 3.12
C SER A 330 21.23 -20.74 3.90
N ARG A 331 20.77 -20.83 5.16
CA ARG A 331 20.69 -19.67 6.07
C ARG A 331 22.03 -18.97 6.20
N GLU A 332 23.10 -19.73 6.38
CA GLU A 332 24.46 -19.21 6.55
C GLU A 332 24.91 -18.43 5.31
N GLU A 333 24.75 -19.00 4.12
CA GLU A 333 25.10 -18.31 2.86
C GLU A 333 24.24 -17.07 2.64
N TYR A 334 22.95 -17.14 2.97
CA TYR A 334 22.05 -16.00 2.84
C TYR A 334 22.49 -14.84 3.74
N LEU A 335 22.76 -15.13 5.02
CA LEU A 335 23.21 -14.13 5.99
C LEU A 335 24.60 -13.59 5.66
N ALA A 336 25.51 -14.42 5.13
CA ALA A 336 26.83 -13.96 4.70
C ALA A 336 26.75 -12.95 3.54
N LYS A 337 25.76 -13.10 2.64
CA LYS A 337 25.58 -12.22 1.48
C LYS A 337 24.74 -10.98 1.77
N PHE A 338 23.73 -11.09 2.61
CA PHE A 338 22.69 -10.05 2.78
C PHE A 338 22.54 -9.51 4.21
N GLY A 339 23.22 -10.13 5.20
CA GLY A 339 23.20 -9.73 6.61
C GLY A 339 24.06 -8.52 6.97
#